data_AF-A0A133ZJ03-F1
#
_entry.id   AF-A0A133ZJ03-F1
#
_cell.length_a   1.000
_cell.length_b   1.000
_cell.length_c   1.000
_cell.angle_alpha   90.00
_cell.angle_beta   90.00
_cell.angle_gamma   90.00
#
_symmetry.space_group_name_H-M   'P 1'
#
loop_
_entity.id
_entity.type
_entity.pdbx_description
1 polymer ?
#
loop_
_entity_poly.entity_id
_entity_poly.type
_entity_poly.pdbx_seq_one_letter_code
_entity_poly.pdbx_strand_id
1 'polypeptide(L)'
;MCGEGFAEPGGAPGLILGVTGGVPAVAPSQRVFESLKNLTDRPELPRRHFIADRLYSPGQNPAKFQMPMRKLGYGFVADMRRDTRGVQTITTSGAPIVDGTAYCPAILNMPRLLDPYTAWEKGQLTDQQFSNLLQARKRLALARYGTKPNKKGDVRLGCPARAEGAEITCPLVPPAEEGKKKAGFQKDELTDSEVPSKASCPKVCQQRTVTLKNTAEDGAKFLQHGPAFMTAEWRKEYGRRNTIESRNAMLKNGSYQGAGDVTTRLMRGWAAQMLCMAMAAVGVNLAMLDAAAWSRPNTSQKPTPPPPRGGRKPSSDDIEQWKLGDNAPPKAA
;
A
#
# COMPACT_ATOMS: atom_id res chain seq x y z
N MET A 1 -9.64 1.34 10.95
CA MET A 1 -9.00 1.13 12.28
C MET A 1 -7.54 1.56 12.18
N CYS A 2 -7.11 2.51 13.00
CA CYS A 2 -5.77 3.09 12.97
C CYS A 2 -5.31 3.38 14.40
N GLY A 3 -4.00 3.30 14.66
CA GLY A 3 -3.39 3.57 15.97
C GLY A 3 -1.98 2.98 16.02
N GLU A 4 -1.16 3.45 16.96
CA GLU A 4 0.16 2.86 17.23
C GLU A 4 -0.02 1.44 17.78
N GLY A 5 0.74 0.46 17.26
CA GLY A 5 0.61 -0.95 17.63
C GLY A 5 -0.61 -1.69 17.06
N PHE A 6 -1.50 -1.04 16.28
CA PHE A 6 -2.67 -1.72 15.71
C PHE A 6 -2.24 -2.80 14.68
N ALA A 7 -2.72 -4.03 14.90
CA ALA A 7 -2.35 -5.22 14.13
C ALA A 7 -0.84 -5.53 14.13
N GLU A 8 -0.13 -5.09 15.18
CA GLU A 8 1.28 -5.38 15.45
C GLU A 8 1.39 -6.29 16.70
N PRO A 9 2.48 -7.08 16.85
CA PRO A 9 2.70 -7.89 18.05
C PRO A 9 2.65 -7.04 19.33
N GLY A 10 1.85 -7.46 20.31
CA GLY A 10 1.67 -6.75 21.58
C GLY A 10 0.65 -5.59 21.56
N GLY A 11 0.09 -5.25 20.40
CA GLY A 11 -0.96 -4.24 20.27
C GLY A 11 -2.36 -4.81 20.02
N ALA A 12 -3.32 -3.95 19.67
CA ALA A 12 -4.71 -4.36 19.45
C ALA A 12 -4.84 -5.19 18.15
N PRO A 13 -5.53 -6.35 18.17
CA PRO A 13 -5.67 -7.19 16.98
C PRO A 13 -6.55 -6.51 15.92
N GLY A 14 -6.18 -6.67 14.65
CA GLY A 14 -7.03 -6.21 13.54
C GLY A 14 -8.18 -7.18 13.30
N LEU A 15 -9.34 -6.90 13.88
CA LEU A 15 -10.52 -7.77 13.79
C LEU A 15 -11.10 -7.82 12.37
N ILE A 16 -11.80 -8.91 12.06
CA ILE A 16 -12.66 -9.04 10.90
C ILE A 16 -13.93 -8.21 11.15
N LEU A 17 -14.14 -7.18 10.35
CA LEU A 17 -15.29 -6.27 10.48
C LEU A 17 -16.38 -6.49 9.42
N GLY A 18 -16.09 -7.29 8.41
CA GLY A 18 -16.99 -7.57 7.31
C GLY A 18 -16.52 -8.78 6.51
N VAL A 19 -17.47 -9.60 6.07
CA VAL A 19 -17.26 -10.77 5.22
C VAL A 19 -18.35 -10.78 4.17
N THR A 20 -17.98 -11.11 2.94
CA THR A 20 -18.92 -11.25 1.81
C THR A 20 -18.64 -12.52 1.05
N GLY A 21 -19.69 -13.23 0.66
CA GLY A 21 -19.62 -14.33 -0.28
C GLY A 21 -19.75 -13.83 -1.72
N GLY A 22 -19.07 -14.51 -2.64
CA GLY A 22 -19.29 -14.36 -4.09
C GLY A 22 -18.64 -15.48 -4.89
N VAL A 23 -18.93 -15.51 -6.19
CA VAL A 23 -18.17 -16.32 -7.14
C VAL A 23 -16.79 -15.68 -7.34
N PRO A 24 -15.69 -16.46 -7.34
CA PRO A 24 -14.35 -15.92 -7.57
C PRO A 24 -14.27 -15.06 -8.83
N ALA A 25 -13.57 -13.93 -8.74
CA ALA A 25 -13.40 -12.93 -9.81
C ALA A 25 -14.68 -12.25 -10.35
N VAL A 26 -15.86 -12.58 -9.83
CA VAL A 26 -17.12 -11.94 -10.23
C VAL A 26 -17.39 -10.72 -9.35
N ALA A 27 -17.46 -9.54 -9.99
CA ALA A 27 -17.77 -8.26 -9.36
C ALA A 27 -16.97 -7.95 -8.06
N PRO A 28 -15.64 -8.11 -8.04
CA PRO A 28 -14.84 -7.97 -6.81
C PRO A 28 -14.96 -6.58 -6.16
N SER A 29 -15.10 -5.51 -6.96
CA SER A 29 -15.36 -4.16 -6.47
C SER A 29 -16.64 -4.08 -5.63
N GLN A 30 -17.72 -4.70 -6.10
CA GLN A 30 -19.02 -4.70 -5.42
C GLN A 30 -18.92 -5.43 -4.08
N ARG A 31 -18.23 -6.57 -4.04
CA ARG A 31 -18.01 -7.34 -2.81
C ARG A 31 -17.23 -6.56 -1.75
N VAL A 32 -16.29 -5.72 -2.17
CA VAL A 32 -15.61 -4.82 -1.23
C VAL A 32 -16.58 -3.81 -0.64
N PHE A 33 -17.44 -3.16 -1.43
CA PHE A 33 -18.41 -2.21 -0.86
C PHE A 33 -19.44 -2.89 0.06
N GLU A 34 -19.90 -4.10 -0.29
CA GLU A 34 -20.77 -4.89 0.57
C GLU A 34 -20.10 -5.20 1.92
N SER A 35 -18.83 -5.61 1.93
CA SER A 35 -18.08 -5.91 3.17
C SER A 35 -17.74 -4.65 3.98
N LEU A 36 -17.58 -3.50 3.32
CA LEU A 36 -17.30 -2.22 3.96
C LEU A 36 -18.56 -1.50 4.44
N LYS A 37 -19.77 -1.96 4.10
CA LYS A 37 -21.02 -1.23 4.36
C LYS A 37 -21.16 -0.77 5.82
N ASN A 38 -20.92 -1.68 6.77
CA ASN A 38 -20.98 -1.36 8.20
C ASN A 38 -19.97 -0.28 8.63
N LEU A 39 -18.83 -0.17 7.93
CA LEU A 39 -17.81 0.85 8.18
C LEU A 39 -18.13 2.18 7.49
N THR A 40 -18.77 2.13 6.33
CA THR A 40 -19.13 3.32 5.57
C THR A 40 -20.35 4.02 6.14
N ASP A 41 -21.30 3.27 6.70
CA ASP A 41 -22.50 3.81 7.34
C ASP A 41 -22.20 4.53 8.66
N ARG A 42 -21.03 4.30 9.25
CA ARG A 42 -20.58 4.81 10.55
C ARG A 42 -19.54 5.92 10.38
N PRO A 43 -19.93 7.20 10.30
CA PRO A 43 -19.00 8.30 10.02
C PRO A 43 -17.87 8.44 11.04
N GLU A 44 -18.10 8.02 12.29
CA GLU A 44 -17.17 8.05 13.42
C GLU A 44 -15.97 7.11 13.26
N LEU A 45 -16.08 6.07 12.43
CA LEU A 45 -15.00 5.12 12.25
C LEU A 45 -13.86 5.70 11.40
N PRO A 46 -12.59 5.53 11.82
CA PRO A 46 -11.46 6.13 11.13
C PRO A 46 -11.18 5.42 9.79
N ARG A 47 -11.02 6.25 8.75
CA ARG A 47 -10.67 5.85 7.38
C ARG A 47 -9.29 6.40 7.04
N ARG A 48 -8.44 5.59 6.40
CA ARG A 48 -7.07 5.98 6.04
C ARG A 48 -6.64 5.33 4.73
N HIS A 49 -6.18 4.08 4.78
CA HIS A 49 -5.70 3.35 3.62
C HIS A 49 -6.53 2.10 3.39
N PHE A 50 -6.88 1.87 2.13
CA PHE A 50 -7.32 0.61 1.60
C PHE A 50 -6.10 -0.12 1.04
N ILE A 51 -5.75 -1.22 1.69
CA ILE A 51 -4.61 -2.07 1.32
C ILE A 51 -5.16 -3.29 0.62
N ALA A 52 -4.76 -3.51 -0.62
CA ALA A 52 -5.24 -4.64 -1.40
C ALA A 52 -4.22 -5.07 -2.45
N ASP A 53 -4.42 -6.28 -2.96
CA ASP A 53 -3.62 -6.81 -4.06
C ASP A 53 -3.96 -6.16 -5.41
N ARG A 54 -3.26 -6.62 -6.45
CA ARG A 54 -3.33 -6.10 -7.82
C ARG A 54 -4.69 -6.29 -8.49
N LEU A 55 -5.57 -7.17 -7.99
CA LEU A 55 -6.94 -7.31 -8.51
C LEU A 55 -7.70 -6.01 -8.34
N TYR A 56 -7.46 -5.31 -7.23
CA TYR A 56 -8.21 -4.12 -6.84
C TYR A 56 -7.62 -2.84 -7.45
N SER A 57 -6.33 -2.60 -7.21
CA SER A 57 -5.63 -1.42 -7.73
C SER A 57 -4.37 -1.87 -8.46
N PRO A 58 -4.19 -1.56 -9.77
CA PRO A 58 -5.08 -0.78 -10.64
C PRO A 58 -6.15 -1.61 -11.40
N GLY A 59 -6.38 -2.86 -11.02
CA GLY A 59 -7.17 -3.83 -11.81
C GLY A 59 -8.66 -3.51 -12.00
N GLN A 60 -9.28 -2.73 -11.12
CA GLN A 60 -10.71 -2.41 -11.21
C GLN A 60 -11.01 -1.15 -12.03
N ASN A 61 -12.25 -1.06 -12.50
CA ASN A 61 -12.77 0.13 -13.18
C ASN A 61 -12.81 1.33 -12.22
N PRO A 62 -12.18 2.47 -12.57
CA PRO A 62 -12.06 3.62 -11.68
C PRO A 62 -13.41 4.22 -11.25
N ALA A 63 -14.40 4.27 -12.15
CA ALA A 63 -15.73 4.80 -11.82
C ALA A 63 -16.49 3.90 -10.85
N LYS A 64 -16.25 2.59 -10.91
CA LYS A 64 -16.92 1.61 -10.04
C LYS A 64 -16.21 1.40 -8.71
N PHE A 65 -14.92 1.73 -8.59
CA PHE A 65 -14.13 1.36 -7.41
C PHE A 65 -13.27 2.47 -6.83
N GLN A 66 -12.23 2.93 -7.54
CA GLN A 66 -11.28 3.90 -7.02
C GLN A 66 -11.96 5.24 -6.69
N MET A 67 -12.82 5.75 -7.57
CA MET A 67 -13.49 7.02 -7.34
C MET A 67 -14.46 6.96 -6.15
N PRO A 68 -15.38 5.98 -6.03
CA PRO A 68 -16.24 5.86 -4.85
C PRO A 68 -15.46 5.64 -3.55
N MET A 69 -14.40 4.83 -3.55
CA MET A 69 -13.56 4.62 -2.36
C MET A 69 -12.89 5.92 -1.88
N ARG A 70 -12.44 6.79 -2.79
CA ARG A 70 -11.91 8.11 -2.42
C ARG A 70 -12.98 9.05 -1.88
N LYS A 71 -14.21 9.00 -2.41
CA LYS A 71 -15.36 9.76 -1.85
C LYS A 71 -15.66 9.33 -0.41
N LEU A 72 -15.48 8.06 -0.10
CA LEU A 72 -15.57 7.53 1.26
C LEU A 72 -14.38 7.94 2.14
N GLY A 73 -13.32 8.53 1.59
CA GLY A 73 -12.15 9.00 2.33
C GLY A 73 -11.02 7.97 2.48
N TYR A 74 -11.02 6.91 1.67
CA TYR A 74 -9.89 5.97 1.61
C TYR A 74 -8.84 6.44 0.59
N GLY A 75 -7.58 6.51 1.01
CA GLY A 75 -6.43 6.39 0.11
C GLY A 75 -6.15 4.92 -0.21
N PHE A 76 -5.36 4.65 -1.23
CA PHE A 76 -4.92 3.32 -1.63
C PHE A 76 -3.44 3.12 -1.27
N VAL A 77 -3.11 1.88 -0.89
CA VAL A 77 -1.73 1.39 -0.82
C VAL A 77 -1.74 0.03 -1.50
N ALA A 78 -1.24 -0.02 -2.71
CA ALA A 78 -1.31 -1.22 -3.53
C ALA A 78 0.03 -1.49 -4.23
N ASP A 79 0.21 -2.74 -4.60
CA ASP A 79 1.30 -3.16 -5.46
C ASP A 79 1.00 -2.84 -6.93
N MET A 80 2.06 -2.68 -7.74
CA MET A 80 1.96 -2.28 -9.14
C MET A 80 2.19 -3.46 -10.08
N ARG A 81 1.35 -3.58 -11.09
CA ARG A 81 1.54 -4.54 -12.19
C ARG A 81 2.71 -4.05 -13.06
N ARG A 82 3.53 -4.97 -13.58
CA ARG A 82 4.77 -4.64 -14.31
C ARG A 82 4.55 -3.66 -15.46
N ASP A 83 3.47 -3.84 -16.20
CA ASP A 83 3.04 -3.01 -17.34
C ASP A 83 2.39 -1.68 -16.96
N THR A 84 2.17 -1.44 -15.66
CA THR A 84 1.61 -0.19 -15.11
C THR A 84 2.61 0.59 -14.28
N ARG A 85 3.89 0.20 -14.32
CA ARG A 85 4.99 0.92 -13.66
C ARG A 85 5.42 2.11 -14.51
N GLY A 86 6.10 3.06 -13.86
CA GLY A 86 6.56 4.27 -14.51
C GLY A 86 5.45 5.28 -14.74
N VAL A 87 5.55 6.04 -15.83
CA VAL A 87 4.57 7.09 -16.17
C VAL A 87 3.25 6.43 -16.57
N GLN A 88 2.23 6.58 -15.72
CA GLN A 88 0.91 5.98 -15.93
C GLN A 88 -0.01 6.91 -16.71
N THR A 89 0.08 8.22 -16.44
CA THR A 89 -0.70 9.25 -17.13
C THR A 89 -0.16 10.64 -16.78
N ILE A 90 -0.64 11.67 -17.48
CA ILE A 90 -0.42 13.08 -17.17
C ILE A 90 -1.80 13.70 -16.92
N THR A 91 -1.98 14.33 -15.76
CA THR A 91 -3.26 14.92 -15.37
C THR A 91 -3.63 16.13 -16.22
N THR A 92 -4.89 16.58 -16.12
CA THR A 92 -5.34 17.81 -16.82
C THR A 92 -4.61 19.07 -16.36
N SER A 93 -3.99 19.03 -15.19
CA SER A 93 -3.13 20.10 -14.66
C SER A 93 -1.66 19.98 -15.09
N GLY A 94 -1.33 18.93 -15.86
CA GLY A 94 0.01 18.65 -16.38
C GLY A 94 0.95 17.97 -15.38
N ALA A 95 0.42 17.36 -14.31
CA ALA A 95 1.24 16.59 -13.37
C ALA A 95 1.37 15.13 -13.86
N PRO A 96 2.59 14.61 -14.08
CA PRO A 96 2.78 13.19 -14.34
C PRO A 96 2.46 12.35 -13.09
N ILE A 97 1.73 11.27 -13.28
CA ILE A 97 1.52 10.23 -12.27
C ILE A 97 2.50 9.11 -12.56
N VAL A 98 3.44 8.89 -11.63
CA VAL A 98 4.46 7.85 -11.71
C VAL A 98 4.26 6.90 -10.54
N ASP A 99 4.10 5.61 -10.80
CA ASP A 99 3.86 4.60 -9.78
C ASP A 99 2.84 5.03 -8.71
N GLY A 100 1.71 5.63 -9.16
CA GLY A 100 0.57 6.01 -8.34
C GLY A 100 0.75 7.29 -7.51
N THR A 101 1.87 8.01 -7.68
CA THR A 101 2.13 9.29 -7.02
C THR A 101 2.23 10.40 -8.08
N ALA A 102 1.67 11.57 -7.78
CA ALA A 102 1.76 12.73 -8.66
C ALA A 102 3.06 13.50 -8.39
N TYR A 103 3.82 13.80 -9.44
CA TYR A 103 5.11 14.47 -9.37
C TYR A 103 5.11 15.81 -10.10
N CYS A 104 6.11 16.62 -9.83
CA CYS A 104 6.40 17.77 -10.68
C CYS A 104 6.83 17.29 -12.08
N PRO A 105 6.55 18.06 -13.14
CA PRO A 105 6.88 17.69 -14.52
C PRO A 105 8.36 17.41 -14.78
N ALA A 106 9.26 17.94 -13.95
CA ALA A 106 10.71 17.75 -14.11
C ALA A 106 11.12 16.27 -14.07
N ILE A 107 10.35 15.42 -13.39
CA ILE A 107 10.60 13.97 -13.34
C ILE A 107 10.63 13.32 -14.73
N LEU A 108 9.90 13.88 -15.72
CA LEU A 108 9.84 13.35 -17.08
C LEU A 108 11.19 13.47 -17.80
N ASN A 109 12.01 14.44 -17.41
CA ASN A 109 13.36 14.64 -17.93
C ASN A 109 14.42 13.84 -17.15
N MET A 110 14.01 12.98 -16.21
CA MET A 110 14.90 12.17 -15.38
C MET A 110 14.57 10.66 -15.53
N PRO A 111 14.96 10.00 -16.64
CA PRO A 111 14.54 8.63 -16.95
C PRO A 111 14.85 7.60 -15.85
N ARG A 112 15.98 7.77 -15.15
CA ARG A 112 16.37 6.89 -14.02
C ARG A 112 15.39 6.92 -12.85
N LEU A 113 14.61 7.99 -12.73
CA LEU A 113 13.58 8.16 -11.71
C LEU A 113 12.20 7.73 -12.20
N LEU A 114 12.00 7.30 -13.45
CA LEU A 114 10.70 6.89 -13.95
C LEU A 114 10.38 5.43 -13.64
N ASP A 115 11.31 4.50 -13.81
CA ASP A 115 11.12 3.09 -13.39
C ASP A 115 12.43 2.47 -12.88
N PRO A 116 12.93 2.89 -11.70
CA PRO A 116 14.11 2.30 -11.08
C PRO A 116 13.86 0.86 -10.61
N TYR A 117 12.59 0.46 -10.43
CA TYR A 117 12.25 -0.86 -9.93
C TYR A 117 12.60 -1.93 -10.95
N THR A 118 12.34 -1.71 -12.24
CA THR A 118 12.67 -2.70 -13.27
C THR A 118 14.17 -2.97 -13.37
N ALA A 119 15.02 -1.96 -13.18
CA ALA A 119 16.47 -2.14 -13.13
C ALA A 119 16.91 -2.89 -11.86
N TRP A 120 16.29 -2.58 -10.71
CA TRP A 120 16.54 -3.29 -9.45
C TRP A 120 16.10 -4.77 -9.49
N GLU A 121 14.91 -5.06 -10.05
CA GLU A 121 14.39 -6.44 -10.24
C GLU A 121 15.30 -7.29 -11.13
N LYS A 122 16.03 -6.66 -12.07
CA LYS A 122 17.03 -7.32 -12.93
C LYS A 122 18.42 -7.44 -12.29
N GLY A 123 18.61 -7.00 -11.04
CA GLY A 123 19.90 -6.99 -10.36
C GLY A 123 20.90 -5.95 -10.89
N GLN A 124 20.44 -4.97 -11.67
CA GLN A 124 21.30 -3.91 -12.22
C GLN A 124 21.53 -2.75 -11.24
N LEU A 125 20.74 -2.69 -10.17
CA LEU A 125 20.89 -1.74 -9.08
C LEU A 125 21.01 -2.49 -7.76
N THR A 126 21.89 -2.03 -6.89
CA THR A 126 21.92 -2.48 -5.49
C THR A 126 20.73 -1.92 -4.71
N ASP A 127 20.41 -2.52 -3.57
CA ASP A 127 19.37 -2.01 -2.67
C ASP A 127 19.60 -0.56 -2.26
N GLN A 128 20.85 -0.19 -2.01
CA GLN A 128 21.22 1.18 -1.64
C GLN A 128 21.00 2.15 -2.81
N GLN A 129 21.41 1.76 -4.03
CA GLN A 129 21.18 2.58 -5.22
C GLN A 129 19.69 2.77 -5.49
N PHE A 130 18.91 1.70 -5.37
CA PHE A 130 17.45 1.76 -5.53
C PHE A 130 16.80 2.66 -4.48
N SER A 131 17.20 2.53 -3.21
CA SER A 131 16.73 3.39 -2.12
C SER A 131 17.05 4.87 -2.37
N ASN A 132 18.27 5.17 -2.83
CA ASN A 132 18.67 6.55 -3.15
C ASN A 132 17.81 7.16 -4.28
N LEU A 133 17.50 6.38 -5.32
CA LEU A 133 16.62 6.83 -6.41
C LEU A 133 15.20 7.10 -5.91
N LEU A 134 14.67 6.27 -5.01
CA LEU A 134 13.36 6.52 -4.40
C LEU A 134 13.33 7.77 -3.52
N GLN A 135 14.42 8.07 -2.80
CA GLN A 135 14.55 9.31 -2.03
C GLN A 135 14.61 10.54 -2.95
N ALA A 136 15.42 10.49 -4.01
CA ALA A 136 15.47 11.55 -5.02
C ALA A 136 14.08 11.77 -5.65
N ARG A 137 13.38 10.69 -6.01
CA ARG A 137 12.01 10.75 -6.52
C ARG A 137 11.06 11.41 -5.51
N LYS A 138 11.15 11.07 -4.22
CA LYS A 138 10.29 11.64 -3.15
C LYS A 138 10.36 13.17 -3.09
N ARG A 139 11.52 13.78 -3.38
CA ARG A 139 11.72 15.24 -3.41
C ARG A 139 10.89 15.94 -4.50
N LEU A 140 10.64 15.24 -5.60
CA LEU A 140 9.89 15.74 -6.74
C LEU A 140 8.36 15.52 -6.59
N ALA A 141 7.92 14.80 -5.56
CA ALA A 141 6.50 14.51 -5.34
C ALA A 141 5.74 15.81 -5.05
N LEU A 142 4.57 15.98 -5.64
CA LEU A 142 3.76 17.16 -5.36
C LEU A 142 3.34 17.19 -3.88
N ALA A 143 3.49 18.35 -3.25
CA ALA A 143 3.17 18.53 -1.85
C ALA A 143 1.65 18.58 -1.64
N ARG A 144 1.15 17.79 -0.69
CA ARG A 144 -0.28 17.75 -0.39
C ARG A 144 -0.71 18.94 0.48
N TYR A 145 -1.71 19.68 0.02
CA TYR A 145 -2.36 20.72 0.81
C TYR A 145 -3.57 20.14 1.55
N GLY A 146 -3.49 20.10 2.88
CA GLY A 146 -4.50 19.50 3.76
C GLY A 146 -4.27 18.00 3.99
N THR A 147 -4.80 17.50 5.10
CA THR A 147 -4.54 16.14 5.59
C THR A 147 -5.41 15.08 4.93
N LYS A 148 -6.59 15.45 4.41
CA LYS A 148 -7.59 14.52 3.84
C LYS A 148 -8.08 14.99 2.47
N PRO A 149 -8.50 14.09 1.57
CA PRO A 149 -9.23 14.49 0.37
C PRO A 149 -10.52 15.21 0.75
N ASN A 150 -11.07 16.02 -0.15
CA ASN A 150 -12.39 16.60 0.06
C ASN A 150 -13.49 15.51 0.01
N LYS A 151 -14.75 15.87 0.30
CA LYS A 151 -15.89 14.93 0.24
C LYS A 151 -16.11 14.29 -1.15
N LYS A 152 -15.59 14.90 -2.22
CA LYS A 152 -15.64 14.37 -3.59
C LYS A 152 -14.48 13.42 -3.91
N GLY A 153 -13.48 13.33 -3.02
CA GLY A 153 -12.26 12.58 -3.21
C GLY A 153 -11.16 13.35 -3.94
N ASP A 154 -11.36 14.65 -4.23
CA ASP A 154 -10.36 15.49 -4.87
C ASP A 154 -9.25 15.84 -3.87
N VAL A 155 -8.04 16.05 -4.40
CA VAL A 155 -6.88 16.45 -3.60
C VAL A 155 -6.26 17.74 -4.14
N ARG A 156 -5.88 18.62 -3.23
CA ARG A 156 -5.11 19.82 -3.55
C ARG A 156 -3.64 19.52 -3.39
N LEU A 157 -2.88 19.75 -4.45
CA LEU A 157 -1.45 19.52 -4.52
C LEU A 157 -0.77 20.81 -4.95
N GLY A 158 0.45 21.05 -4.50
CA GLY A 158 1.26 22.18 -4.95
C GLY A 158 2.66 21.75 -5.35
N CYS A 159 3.34 22.69 -6.01
CA CYS A 159 4.71 22.51 -6.44
C CYS A 159 5.62 22.23 -5.23
N PRO A 160 6.46 21.18 -5.25
CA PRO A 160 7.38 20.87 -4.15
C PRO A 160 8.35 22.01 -3.84
N ALA A 161 8.77 22.79 -4.85
CA ALA A 161 9.64 23.96 -4.65
C ALA A 161 8.95 25.11 -3.89
N ARG A 162 7.62 25.20 -3.93
CA ARG A 162 6.81 26.22 -3.20
C ARG A 162 6.35 25.73 -1.82
N ALA A 163 6.58 24.46 -1.48
CA ALA A 163 6.09 23.85 -0.24
C ALA A 163 6.96 24.19 0.97
N GLU A 164 6.38 24.29 2.16
CA GLU A 164 7.17 24.42 3.38
C GLU A 164 8.09 23.21 3.58
N GLY A 165 9.36 23.43 3.88
CA GLY A 165 10.36 22.38 3.93
C GLY A 165 10.83 21.91 2.55
N ALA A 166 10.76 22.77 1.52
CA ALA A 166 11.21 22.46 0.18
C ALA A 166 12.66 21.93 0.18
N GLU A 167 12.86 20.78 -0.45
CA GLU A 167 14.17 20.14 -0.65
C GLU A 167 14.75 20.44 -2.04
N ILE A 168 14.02 21.18 -2.89
CA ILE A 168 14.43 21.55 -4.24
C ILE A 168 14.24 23.05 -4.51
N THR A 169 15.12 23.61 -5.32
CA THR A 169 15.04 24.95 -5.93
C THR A 169 14.65 24.77 -7.40
N CYS A 170 13.78 25.63 -7.94
CA CYS A 170 13.28 25.47 -9.30
C CYS A 170 13.35 26.81 -10.07
N PRO A 171 13.97 26.85 -11.26
CA PRO A 171 14.15 28.10 -12.04
C PRO A 171 12.82 28.70 -12.54
N LEU A 172 11.73 27.91 -12.55
CA LEU A 172 10.39 28.39 -12.90
C LEU A 172 9.66 29.06 -11.72
N VAL A 173 10.14 28.90 -10.49
CA VAL A 173 9.52 29.45 -9.29
C VAL A 173 10.29 30.69 -8.85
N PRO A 174 9.65 31.87 -8.74
CA PRO A 174 10.33 33.06 -8.24
C PRO A 174 10.86 32.85 -6.81
N PRO A 175 12.05 33.37 -6.45
CA PRO A 175 12.62 33.20 -5.11
C PRO A 175 11.70 33.65 -3.97
N ALA A 176 10.88 34.67 -4.18
CA ALA A 176 9.90 35.16 -3.20
C ALA A 176 8.76 34.17 -2.91
N GLU A 177 8.49 33.24 -3.84
CA GLU A 177 7.46 32.21 -3.71
C GLU A 177 8.03 30.83 -3.33
N GLU A 178 9.35 30.73 -3.21
CA GLU A 178 9.98 29.49 -2.79
C GLU A 178 9.65 29.14 -1.34
N GLY A 179 9.45 27.85 -1.12
CA GLY A 179 9.28 27.31 0.21
C GLY A 179 10.54 27.47 1.06
N LYS A 180 10.35 27.66 2.36
CA LYS A 180 11.46 27.64 3.33
C LYS A 180 12.16 26.29 3.25
N LYS A 181 13.49 26.30 3.25
CA LYS A 181 14.29 25.07 3.30
C LYS A 181 13.99 24.27 4.56
N LYS A 182 14.11 22.95 4.46
CA LYS A 182 14.09 22.06 5.61
C LYS A 182 15.34 22.28 6.47
N ALA A 183 15.17 22.36 7.80
CA ALA A 183 16.28 22.61 8.71
C ALA A 183 17.36 21.53 8.57
N GLY A 184 18.62 21.95 8.38
CA GLY A 184 19.76 21.05 8.20
C GLY A 184 19.94 20.46 6.79
N PHE A 185 19.13 20.87 5.81
CA PHE A 185 19.25 20.39 4.42
C PHE A 185 19.61 21.54 3.47
N GLN A 186 20.47 21.24 2.49
CA GLN A 186 20.64 22.06 1.29
C GLN A 186 19.54 21.69 0.29
N LYS A 187 19.05 22.68 -0.46
CA LYS A 187 18.14 22.42 -1.56
C LYS A 187 18.94 21.93 -2.76
N ASP A 188 18.44 20.91 -3.44
CA ASP A 188 18.97 20.52 -4.74
C ASP A 188 18.43 21.48 -5.81
N GLU A 189 19.30 21.97 -6.68
CA GLU A 189 18.90 22.90 -7.74
C GLU A 189 18.50 22.12 -9.00
N LEU A 190 17.27 22.34 -9.47
CA LEU A 190 16.84 21.87 -10.78
C LEU A 190 17.43 22.76 -11.87
N THR A 191 17.95 22.14 -12.92
CA THR A 191 18.51 22.85 -14.08
C THR A 191 17.41 23.22 -15.08
N ASP A 192 17.71 24.19 -15.97
CA ASP A 192 16.79 24.63 -17.03
C ASP A 192 16.43 23.51 -18.01
N SER A 193 17.29 22.50 -18.19
CA SER A 193 17.02 21.33 -19.04
C SER A 193 16.11 20.30 -18.38
N GLU A 194 16.04 20.28 -17.05
CA GLU A 194 15.21 19.37 -16.29
C GLU A 194 13.77 19.86 -16.16
N VAL A 195 13.53 21.17 -16.25
CA VAL A 195 12.19 21.75 -16.16
C VAL A 195 11.53 21.93 -17.53
N PRO A 196 10.19 21.99 -17.62
CA PRO A 196 9.52 22.39 -18.86
C PRO A 196 9.92 23.80 -19.28
N SER A 197 9.93 24.05 -20.59
CA SER A 197 10.14 25.40 -21.10
C SER A 197 9.06 26.36 -20.59
N LYS A 198 9.40 27.64 -20.43
CA LYS A 198 8.44 28.68 -19.99
C LYS A 198 7.20 28.75 -20.89
N ALA A 199 7.35 28.52 -22.19
CA ALA A 199 6.26 28.55 -23.17
C ALA A 199 5.29 27.35 -23.05
N SER A 200 5.78 26.17 -22.65
CA SER A 200 4.99 24.95 -22.48
C SER A 200 4.76 24.57 -21.01
N CYS A 201 4.91 25.55 -20.11
CA CYS A 201 4.84 25.32 -18.67
C CYS A 201 3.41 24.92 -18.25
N PRO A 202 3.21 23.73 -17.64
CA PRO A 202 1.88 23.27 -17.28
C PRO A 202 1.32 24.02 -16.05
N LYS A 203 -0.01 23.92 -15.85
CA LYS A 203 -0.72 24.58 -14.74
C LYS A 203 -0.12 24.28 -13.36
N VAL A 204 0.35 23.06 -13.14
CA VAL A 204 1.00 22.63 -11.89
C VAL A 204 2.27 23.42 -11.55
N CYS A 205 2.99 23.94 -12.55
CA CYS A 205 4.18 24.76 -12.34
C CYS A 205 3.86 26.25 -12.21
N GLN A 206 2.77 26.71 -12.84
CA GLN A 206 2.36 28.12 -12.83
C GLN A 206 1.65 28.50 -11.52
N GLN A 207 0.75 27.65 -11.03
CA GLN A 207 -0.12 27.93 -9.89
C GLN A 207 0.50 27.45 -8.57
N ARG A 208 0.16 28.12 -7.46
CA ARG A 208 0.59 27.70 -6.12
C ARG A 208 0.03 26.32 -5.75
N THR A 209 -1.24 26.07 -6.09
CA THR A 209 -1.89 24.78 -5.87
C THR A 209 -2.78 24.44 -7.05
N VAL A 210 -2.79 23.18 -7.46
CA VAL A 210 -3.74 22.58 -8.39
C VAL A 210 -4.63 21.59 -7.66
N THR A 211 -5.86 21.40 -8.16
CA THR A 211 -6.77 20.39 -7.64
C THR A 211 -6.82 19.24 -8.61
N LEU A 212 -6.32 18.07 -8.21
CA LEU A 212 -6.55 16.84 -8.95
C LEU A 212 -7.95 16.34 -8.61
N LYS A 213 -8.84 16.34 -9.60
CA LYS A 213 -10.19 15.85 -9.44
C LYS A 213 -10.18 14.34 -9.36
N ASN A 214 -11.15 13.78 -8.66
CA ASN A 214 -11.36 12.34 -8.60
C ASN A 214 -12.06 11.83 -9.88
N THR A 215 -11.45 12.05 -11.05
CA THR A 215 -11.95 11.66 -12.37
C THR A 215 -10.92 10.84 -13.16
N ALA A 216 -11.34 10.23 -14.26
CA ALA A 216 -10.47 9.36 -15.04
C ALA A 216 -9.32 10.13 -15.69
N GLU A 217 -9.59 11.37 -16.13
CA GLU A 217 -8.65 12.26 -16.81
C GLU A 217 -7.54 12.75 -15.88
N ASP A 218 -7.85 12.91 -14.58
CA ASP A 218 -6.87 13.23 -13.54
C ASP A 218 -6.25 11.96 -12.92
N GLY A 219 -6.38 10.82 -13.60
CA GLY A 219 -5.68 9.59 -13.23
C GLY A 219 -6.21 8.89 -11.98
N ALA A 220 -7.50 9.05 -11.67
CA ALA A 220 -8.15 8.37 -10.55
C ALA A 220 -8.01 6.84 -10.57
N LYS A 221 -7.64 6.21 -11.68
CA LYS A 221 -7.34 4.77 -11.72
C LYS A 221 -6.06 4.42 -10.95
N PHE A 222 -5.07 5.31 -10.99
CA PHE A 222 -3.70 5.01 -10.60
C PHE A 222 -3.28 5.71 -9.30
N LEU A 223 -3.86 6.86 -8.99
CA LEU A 223 -3.53 7.63 -7.78
C LEU A 223 -3.68 6.78 -6.50
N GLN A 224 -2.60 6.62 -5.76
CA GLN A 224 -2.63 5.88 -4.50
C GLN A 224 -2.96 6.79 -3.31
N HIS A 225 -2.43 8.01 -3.21
CA HIS A 225 -2.56 8.89 -2.03
C HIS A 225 -2.04 8.33 -0.69
N GLY A 226 -1.51 7.09 -0.68
CA GLY A 226 -0.66 6.57 0.39
C GLY A 226 0.83 6.86 0.14
N PRO A 227 1.73 6.22 0.90
CA PRO A 227 3.17 6.34 0.66
C PRO A 227 3.55 5.87 -0.75
N ALA A 228 4.55 6.53 -1.36
CA ALA A 228 4.99 6.22 -2.72
C ALA A 228 5.49 4.78 -2.83
N PHE A 229 5.16 4.13 -3.95
CA PHE A 229 5.47 2.71 -4.22
C PHE A 229 6.93 2.36 -3.88
N MET A 230 7.12 1.21 -3.22
CA MET A 230 8.43 0.66 -2.83
C MET A 230 9.28 1.51 -1.88
N THR A 231 8.79 2.64 -1.36
CA THR A 231 9.45 3.32 -0.24
C THR A 231 9.39 2.47 1.04
N ALA A 232 10.25 2.77 2.02
CA ALA A 232 10.20 2.09 3.32
C ALA A 232 8.82 2.25 4.00
N GLU A 233 8.22 3.44 3.89
CA GLU A 233 6.87 3.74 4.37
C GLU A 233 5.81 2.89 3.65
N TRP A 234 5.92 2.73 2.33
CA TRP A 234 5.04 1.85 1.57
C TRP A 234 5.20 0.40 1.97
N ARG A 235 6.44 -0.10 2.12
CA ARG A 235 6.67 -1.50 2.56
C ARG A 235 6.07 -1.76 3.94
N LYS A 236 6.18 -0.79 4.86
CA LYS A 236 5.57 -0.87 6.19
C LYS A 236 4.04 -0.95 6.11
N GLU A 237 3.40 -0.06 5.34
CA GLU A 237 1.93 -0.04 5.22
C GLU A 237 1.41 -1.22 4.41
N TYR A 238 2.00 -1.52 3.25
CA TYR A 238 1.59 -2.64 2.40
C TYR A 238 1.87 -4.00 3.05
N GLY A 239 2.93 -4.13 3.85
CA GLY A 239 3.21 -5.33 4.64
C GLY A 239 2.09 -5.70 5.62
N ARG A 240 1.26 -4.73 6.02
CA ARG A 240 0.04 -5.01 6.80
C ARG A 240 -0.95 -5.85 6.02
N ARG A 241 -0.84 -6.02 4.70
CA ARG A 241 -1.63 -6.98 3.92
C ARG A 241 -1.56 -8.40 4.50
N ASN A 242 -0.42 -8.84 5.03
CA ASN A 242 -0.25 -10.19 5.61
C ASN A 242 -1.26 -10.49 6.71
N THR A 243 -1.80 -9.44 7.34
CA THR A 243 -2.96 -9.49 8.23
C THR A 243 -4.10 -10.29 7.60
N ILE A 244 -4.53 -9.96 6.38
CA ILE A 244 -5.68 -10.61 5.74
C ILE A 244 -5.44 -12.09 5.47
N GLU A 245 -4.21 -12.45 5.11
CA GLU A 245 -3.81 -13.84 4.87
C GLU A 245 -3.89 -14.66 6.16
N SER A 246 -3.41 -14.10 7.26
CA SER A 246 -3.55 -14.70 8.59
C SER A 246 -5.02 -14.87 9.01
N ARG A 247 -5.89 -13.85 8.80
CA ARG A 247 -7.34 -13.98 9.12
C ARG A 247 -7.99 -15.05 8.26
N ASN A 248 -7.69 -15.06 6.96
CA ASN A 248 -8.22 -16.06 6.04
C ASN A 248 -7.75 -17.47 6.42
N ALA A 249 -6.51 -17.63 6.89
CA ALA A 249 -5.99 -18.91 7.37
C ALA A 249 -6.75 -19.38 8.62
N MET A 250 -6.96 -18.52 9.63
CA MET A 250 -7.75 -18.86 10.82
C MET A 250 -9.21 -19.20 10.46
N LEU A 251 -9.79 -18.49 9.49
CA LEU A 251 -11.16 -18.74 9.07
C LEU A 251 -11.29 -20.08 8.32
N LYS A 252 -10.32 -20.42 7.47
CA LYS A 252 -10.39 -21.59 6.59
C LYS A 252 -9.86 -22.88 7.21
N ASN A 253 -8.82 -22.81 8.04
CA ASN A 253 -8.13 -23.99 8.57
C ASN A 253 -9.00 -24.74 9.59
N GLY A 254 -9.03 -26.07 9.49
CA GLY A 254 -9.73 -26.98 10.40
C GLY A 254 -9.28 -26.88 11.86
N SER A 255 -8.03 -26.48 12.12
CA SER A 255 -7.54 -26.24 13.48
C SER A 255 -8.12 -25.00 14.16
N TYR A 256 -8.87 -24.16 13.42
CA TYR A 256 -9.58 -23.00 13.96
C TYR A 256 -11.08 -23.13 13.67
N GLN A 257 -11.61 -22.43 12.66
CA GLN A 257 -13.05 -22.43 12.38
C GLN A 257 -13.44 -23.40 11.27
N GLY A 258 -12.46 -23.94 10.52
CA GLY A 258 -12.68 -24.98 9.53
C GLY A 258 -13.60 -24.59 8.37
N ALA A 259 -13.88 -23.31 8.13
CA ALA A 259 -14.86 -22.92 7.11
C ALA A 259 -14.41 -23.24 5.66
N GLY A 260 -13.12 -23.54 5.48
CA GLY A 260 -12.57 -24.03 4.22
C GLY A 260 -12.79 -25.53 4.00
N ASP A 261 -13.06 -26.29 5.05
CA ASP A 261 -13.33 -27.73 4.97
C ASP A 261 -14.79 -27.97 4.58
N VAL A 262 -15.02 -28.87 3.63
CA VAL A 262 -16.37 -29.25 3.19
C VAL A 262 -17.08 -30.13 4.22
N THR A 263 -16.34 -30.87 5.05
CA THR A 263 -16.89 -31.80 6.04
C THR A 263 -17.48 -31.09 7.26
N THR A 264 -16.95 -29.92 7.60
CA THR A 264 -17.44 -29.05 8.68
C THR A 264 -18.61 -28.17 8.23
N ARG A 265 -18.80 -28.02 6.91
CA ARG A 265 -19.86 -27.24 6.26
C ARG A 265 -21.12 -28.08 6.06
N LEU A 266 -21.73 -28.50 7.18
CA LEU A 266 -22.87 -29.43 7.20
C LEU A 266 -24.16 -28.85 6.59
N MET A 267 -24.31 -27.52 6.57
CA MET A 267 -25.52 -26.87 6.03
C MET A 267 -25.39 -26.62 4.53
N ARG A 268 -26.45 -26.88 3.76
CA ARG A 268 -26.49 -26.56 2.32
C ARG A 268 -27.22 -25.24 2.06
N GLY A 269 -26.86 -24.59 0.97
CA GLY A 269 -27.50 -23.34 0.52
C GLY A 269 -26.75 -22.08 0.94
N TRP A 270 -26.91 -21.03 0.14
CA TRP A 270 -26.15 -19.78 0.25
C TRP A 270 -26.34 -19.08 1.60
N ALA A 271 -27.59 -18.93 2.04
CA ALA A 271 -27.91 -18.21 3.28
C ALA A 271 -27.31 -18.90 4.51
N ALA A 272 -27.44 -20.23 4.61
CA ALA A 272 -26.87 -21.01 5.70
C ALA A 272 -25.34 -20.91 5.73
N GLN A 273 -24.69 -21.01 4.57
CA GLN A 273 -23.24 -20.85 4.46
C GLN A 273 -22.78 -19.45 4.89
N MET A 274 -23.49 -18.39 4.49
CA MET A 274 -23.16 -17.03 4.92
C MET A 274 -23.33 -16.83 6.43
N LEU A 275 -24.32 -17.46 7.05
CA LEU A 275 -24.49 -17.44 8.51
C LEU A 275 -23.32 -18.16 9.20
N CYS A 276 -22.95 -19.36 8.75
CA CYS A 276 -21.78 -20.08 9.27
C CYS A 276 -20.50 -19.26 9.12
N MET A 277 -20.28 -18.62 7.97
CA MET A 277 -19.12 -17.75 7.73
C MET A 277 -19.09 -16.54 8.67
N ALA A 278 -20.24 -15.94 8.96
CA ALA A 278 -20.34 -14.82 9.90
C ALA A 278 -20.01 -15.28 11.33
N MET A 279 -20.55 -16.41 11.78
CA MET A 279 -20.24 -16.99 13.10
C MET A 279 -18.76 -17.38 13.22
N ALA A 280 -18.19 -17.97 12.16
CA ALA A 280 -16.77 -18.29 12.11
C ALA A 280 -15.90 -17.02 12.21
N ALA A 281 -16.28 -15.92 11.54
CA ALA A 281 -15.58 -14.65 11.67
C ALA A 281 -15.64 -14.08 13.11
N VAL A 282 -16.76 -14.23 13.80
CA VAL A 282 -16.89 -13.89 15.22
C VAL A 282 -15.96 -14.78 16.07
N GLY A 283 -15.93 -16.09 15.82
CA GLY A 283 -15.03 -17.02 16.48
C GLY A 283 -13.55 -16.67 16.31
N VAL A 284 -13.13 -16.27 15.09
CA VAL A 284 -11.77 -15.74 14.85
C VAL A 284 -11.52 -14.49 15.66
N ASN A 285 -12.46 -13.54 15.69
CA ASN A 285 -12.30 -12.30 16.46
C ASN A 285 -12.16 -12.56 17.96
N LEU A 286 -12.96 -13.47 18.53
CA LEU A 286 -12.85 -13.85 19.94
C LEU A 286 -11.49 -14.47 20.24
N ALA A 287 -11.03 -15.44 19.43
CA ALA A 287 -9.72 -16.05 19.60
C ALA A 287 -8.57 -15.03 19.53
N MET A 288 -8.69 -14.01 18.65
CA MET A 288 -7.72 -12.92 18.57
C MET A 288 -7.74 -12.01 19.80
N LEU A 289 -8.92 -11.71 20.33
CA LEU A 289 -9.07 -10.88 21.53
C LEU A 289 -8.54 -11.61 22.76
N ASP A 290 -8.82 -12.90 22.89
CA ASP A 290 -8.26 -13.74 23.93
C ASP A 290 -6.74 -13.76 23.80
N ALA A 291 -6.18 -14.16 22.65
CA ALA A 291 -4.73 -14.18 22.46
C ALA A 291 -4.06 -12.82 22.77
N ALA A 292 -4.70 -11.71 22.41
CA ALA A 292 -4.23 -10.37 22.75
C ALA A 292 -4.34 -10.06 24.26
N ALA A 293 -5.41 -10.48 24.93
CA ALA A 293 -5.55 -10.35 26.37
C ALA A 293 -4.50 -11.16 27.14
N TRP A 294 -4.21 -12.39 26.68
CA TRP A 294 -3.15 -13.25 27.21
C TRP A 294 -1.74 -12.72 26.91
N SER A 295 -1.55 -12.01 25.78
CA SER A 295 -0.26 -11.44 25.38
C SER A 295 0.00 -10.03 25.91
N ARG A 296 -1.00 -9.36 26.48
CA ARG A 296 -0.80 -8.10 27.21
C ARG A 296 -0.08 -8.44 28.51
N PRO A 297 1.17 -8.01 28.72
CA PRO A 297 1.80 -8.20 30.01
C PRO A 297 0.95 -7.50 31.06
N ASN A 298 0.43 -8.26 32.03
CA ASN A 298 0.05 -7.69 33.33
C ASN A 298 1.26 -6.83 33.77
N THR A 299 1.02 -5.54 33.95
CA THR A 299 2.01 -4.52 34.27
C THR A 299 2.99 -5.00 35.36
N SER A 300 4.26 -5.21 34.98
CA SER A 300 5.48 -4.81 35.74
C SER A 300 6.78 -5.47 35.24
N GLN A 301 6.76 -6.44 34.34
CA GLN A 301 8.01 -7.07 33.84
C GLN A 301 8.10 -7.07 32.32
N LYS A 302 9.19 -6.50 31.79
CA LYS A 302 9.61 -6.76 30.41
C LYS A 302 9.90 -8.26 30.31
N PRO A 303 9.24 -9.01 29.40
CA PRO A 303 9.62 -10.39 29.18
C PRO A 303 11.04 -10.42 28.60
N THR A 304 11.95 -11.09 29.29
CA THR A 304 13.27 -11.43 28.75
C THR A 304 13.05 -12.29 27.51
N PRO A 305 13.67 -11.98 26.36
CA PRO A 305 13.56 -12.85 25.19
C PRO A 305 13.97 -14.28 25.60
N PRO A 306 13.22 -15.31 25.21
CA PRO A 306 13.66 -16.67 25.48
C PRO A 306 15.04 -16.85 24.82
N PRO A 307 15.99 -17.54 25.48
CA PRO A 307 17.27 -17.83 24.86
C PRO A 307 16.99 -18.50 23.51
N PRO A 308 17.79 -18.20 22.46
CA PRO A 308 17.60 -18.83 21.16
C PRO A 308 17.50 -20.33 21.38
N ARG A 309 16.38 -20.94 20.99
CA ARG A 309 16.26 -22.39 20.97
C ARG A 309 17.36 -22.86 20.04
N GLY A 310 18.46 -23.35 20.62
CA GLY A 310 19.53 -23.97 19.88
C GLY A 310 18.86 -25.01 18.98
N GLY A 311 18.92 -24.78 17.67
CA GLY A 311 18.49 -25.79 16.72
C GLY A 311 19.17 -27.10 17.08
N ARG A 312 18.43 -28.21 16.99
CA ARG A 312 19.02 -29.54 17.14
C ARG A 312 20.22 -29.61 16.20
N LYS A 313 21.42 -29.78 16.76
CA LYS A 313 22.59 -30.12 15.92
C LYS A 313 22.24 -31.46 15.27
N PRO A 314 22.25 -31.57 13.92
CA PRO A 314 22.01 -32.85 13.27
C PRO A 314 23.03 -33.86 13.79
N SER A 315 22.57 -35.07 14.16
CA SER A 315 23.51 -36.14 14.51
C SER A 315 24.19 -36.65 13.24
N SER A 316 25.29 -37.39 13.40
CA SER A 316 25.93 -38.10 12.28
C SER A 316 24.92 -38.97 11.49
N ASP A 317 23.92 -39.50 12.19
CA ASP A 317 22.90 -40.37 11.61
C ASP A 317 21.90 -39.61 10.72
N ASP A 318 21.67 -38.32 11.01
CA ASP A 318 20.82 -37.44 10.18
C ASP A 318 21.49 -37.13 8.82
N ILE A 319 22.82 -37.24 8.73
CA ILE A 319 23.61 -36.97 7.51
C ILE A 319 23.65 -38.20 6.60
N GLU A 320 23.63 -39.42 7.16
CA GLU A 320 23.61 -40.66 6.35
C GLU A 320 22.25 -40.91 5.67
N GLN A 321 21.15 -40.40 6.23
CA GLN A 321 19.81 -40.51 5.62
C GLN A 321 19.58 -39.57 4.42
N TRP A 322 20.53 -38.68 4.10
CA TRP A 322 20.48 -37.77 2.96
C TRP A 322 21.32 -38.22 1.75
N LYS A 323 21.60 -39.52 1.63
CA LYS A 323 22.01 -40.08 0.34
C LYS A 323 20.81 -39.99 -0.59
N LEU A 324 20.88 -39.12 -1.60
CA LEU A 324 19.92 -39.07 -2.69
C LEU A 324 19.68 -40.51 -3.19
N GLY A 325 18.47 -41.02 -3.03
CA GLY A 325 18.05 -42.23 -3.72
C GLY A 325 18.14 -42.02 -5.23
N ASP A 326 18.38 -43.10 -5.97
CA ASP A 326 18.74 -43.18 -7.40
C ASP A 326 17.73 -42.59 -8.41
N ASN A 327 16.76 -41.78 -7.95
CA ASN A 327 15.73 -41.14 -8.77
C ASN A 327 15.93 -39.63 -8.96
N ALA A 328 17.15 -39.12 -8.76
CA ALA A 328 17.47 -37.75 -9.16
C ALA A 328 17.51 -37.65 -10.71
N PRO A 329 16.83 -36.66 -11.33
CA PRO A 329 16.87 -36.50 -12.78
C PRO A 329 18.30 -36.21 -13.25
N PRO A 330 18.72 -36.73 -14.42
CA PRO A 330 20.08 -36.56 -14.91
C PRO A 330 20.40 -35.08 -15.14
N LYS A 331 21.61 -34.68 -14.78
CA LYS A 331 22.12 -33.32 -15.03
C LYS A 331 22.18 -33.09 -16.55
N ALA A 332 21.52 -32.04 -17.02
CA ALA A 332 21.59 -31.61 -18.41
C ALA A 332 23.05 -31.30 -18.79
N ALA A 333 23.46 -31.82 -19.96
CA ALA A 333 24.72 -31.51 -20.62
C ALA A 333 24.69 -30.12 -21.29
#